data_AF-A0A0J6SFM8-F1
#
_entry.id   AF-A0A0J6SFM8-F1
#
_cell.length_a   1.000
_cell.length_b   1.000
_cell.length_c   1.000
_cell.angle_alpha   90.00
_cell.angle_beta   90.00
_cell.angle_gamma   90.00
#
_symmetry.space_group_name_H-M   'P 1'
#
loop_
_entity.id
_entity.type
_entity.pdbx_description
1 polymer ?
#
loop_
_entity_poly.entity_id
_entity_poly.type
_entity_poly.pdbx_seq_one_letter_code
_entity_poly.pdbx_strand_id
1 'polypeptide(L)' 'MRSGFGCESCGSPGVRLPADLTDDAMIQCDGCGCTLMAWGAFKRRVEAQEAADTRKPTEQRAVAASQRIAR' A
#
# COMPACT_ATOMS: atom_id res chain seq x y z
N MET A 1 8.13 -0.65 -6.30
CA MET A 1 6.93 0.05 -5.81
C MET A 1 7.27 0.81 -4.54
N ARG A 2 7.02 2.12 -4.48
CA ARG A 2 7.43 2.97 -3.34
C ARG A 2 6.59 2.76 -2.06
N SER A 3 5.41 2.17 -2.18
CA SER A 3 4.45 2.05 -1.07
C SER A 3 4.64 0.79 -0.21
N GLY A 4 5.38 -0.22 -0.68
CA GLY A 4 5.60 -1.47 0.07
C GLY A 4 4.37 -2.35 0.29
N PHE A 5 3.28 -2.17 -0.49
CA PHE A 5 2.05 -2.98 -0.45
C PHE A 5 1.85 -3.90 -1.67
N GLY A 6 2.73 -3.81 -2.66
CA GLY A 6 2.65 -4.64 -3.87
C GLY A 6 3.21 -6.04 -3.66
N CYS A 7 2.88 -6.96 -4.57
CA CYS A 7 3.42 -8.30 -4.57
C CYS A 7 4.91 -8.28 -4.95
N GLU A 8 5.77 -8.84 -4.08
CA GLU A 8 7.21 -8.92 -4.32
C GLU A 8 7.59 -9.97 -5.37
N SER A 9 6.70 -10.93 -5.64
CA SER A 9 6.95 -12.01 -6.61
C SER A 9 6.72 -11.57 -8.05
N CYS A 10 5.59 -10.93 -8.35
CA CYS A 10 5.25 -10.53 -9.73
C CYS A 10 5.32 -9.01 -9.96
N GLY A 11 5.55 -8.22 -8.91
CA GLY A 11 5.59 -6.77 -9.00
C GLY A 11 4.23 -6.12 -9.25
N SER A 12 3.11 -6.83 -9.11
CA SER A 12 1.77 -6.24 -9.25
C SER A 12 1.39 -5.40 -8.03
N PRO A 13 0.75 -4.23 -8.21
CA PRO A 13 0.29 -3.41 -7.10
C PRO A 13 -1.09 -3.86 -6.58
N GLY A 14 -1.78 -4.73 -7.31
CA GLY A 14 -3.15 -5.12 -7.03
C GLY A 14 -3.25 -6.19 -5.95
N VAL A 15 -4.21 -6.01 -5.03
CA VAL A 15 -4.61 -6.99 -4.03
C VAL A 15 -6.06 -7.41 -4.27
N ARG A 16 -6.31 -8.70 -4.14
CA ARG A 16 -7.65 -9.30 -4.12
C ARG A 16 -8.05 -9.53 -2.67
N LEU A 17 -9.20 -8.97 -2.29
CA LEU A 17 -9.77 -9.14 -0.97
C LEU A 17 -10.55 -10.47 -0.87
N PRO A 18 -10.53 -11.13 0.30
CA PRO A 18 -11.39 -12.27 0.57
C PRO A 18 -12.86 -11.82 0.62
N ALA A 19 -13.77 -12.76 0.37
CA ALA A 19 -15.22 -12.49 0.45
C ALA A 19 -15.65 -12.11 1.88
N ASP A 20 -15.10 -12.81 2.86
CA ASP A 20 -15.29 -12.53 4.28
C ASP A 20 -14.06 -11.78 4.84
N LEU A 21 -14.27 -10.56 5.35
CA LEU A 21 -13.22 -9.66 5.83
C LEU A 21 -12.89 -9.87 7.32
N THR A 22 -12.68 -11.11 7.73
CA THR A 22 -12.18 -11.42 9.08
C THR A 22 -10.68 -11.13 9.17
N ASP A 23 -10.14 -10.88 10.37
CA ASP A 23 -8.72 -10.51 10.52
C ASP A 23 -7.75 -11.59 10.04
N ASP A 24 -8.15 -12.86 10.11
CA ASP A 24 -7.35 -14.01 9.67
C ASP A 24 -7.55 -14.35 8.18
N ALA A 25 -8.51 -13.70 7.51
CA ALA A 25 -8.77 -13.97 6.09
C ALA A 25 -7.59 -13.53 5.22
N MET A 26 -7.17 -14.38 4.28
CA MET A 26 -5.98 -14.15 3.48
C MET A 26 -6.28 -13.26 2.28
N ILE A 27 -5.45 -12.22 2.09
CA ILE A 27 -5.43 -11.42 0.87
C ILE A 27 -4.47 -12.05 -0.15
N GLN A 28 -4.80 -11.93 -1.43
CA GLN A 28 -3.99 -12.49 -2.52
C GLN A 28 -3.53 -11.38 -3.46
N CYS A 29 -2.46 -11.65 -4.21
CA CYS A 29 -2.09 -10.80 -5.32
C CYS A 29 -3.13 -10.92 -6.44
N ASP A 30 -3.62 -9.80 -6.95
CA ASP A 30 -4.56 -9.83 -8.07
C ASP A 30 -3.89 -10.20 -9.42
N GLY A 31 -2.55 -10.07 -9.49
CA GLY A 31 -1.77 -10.46 -10.67
C GLY A 31 -1.45 -11.95 -10.73
N CYS A 32 -0.77 -12.49 -9.72
CA CYS A 32 -0.26 -13.88 -9.73
C CYS A 32 -1.01 -14.84 -8.80
N GLY A 33 -1.99 -14.37 -8.02
CA GLY A 33 -2.78 -15.20 -7.10
C GLY A 33 -2.03 -15.69 -5.85
N CYS A 34 -0.74 -15.39 -5.71
CA CYS A 34 0.00 -15.76 -4.51
C CYS A 34 -0.59 -15.09 -3.27
N THR A 35 -0.55 -15.80 -2.15
CA THR A 35 -0.96 -15.25 -0.85
C THR A 35 0.04 -14.18 -0.40
N LEU A 36 -0.47 -13.03 0.07
CA LEU A 36 0.37 -11.93 0.54
C LEU A 36 0.44 -11.91 2.07
N MET A 37 -0.70 -11.73 2.74
CA MET A 37 -0.81 -11.69 4.21
C MET A 37 -2.27 -11.82 4.66
N ALA A 38 -2.49 -11.90 5.97
CA ALA A 38 -3.83 -11.82 6.55
C ALA A 38 -4.39 -10.39 6.49
N TRP A 39 -5.71 -10.24 6.37
CA TRP A 39 -6.41 -8.96 6.28
C TRP A 39 -6.13 -8.04 7.49
N GLY A 40 -6.10 -8.61 8.70
CA GLY A 40 -5.76 -7.86 9.91
C GLY A 40 -4.33 -7.31 9.90
N ALA A 41 -3.39 -8.06 9.31
CA ALA A 41 -2.01 -7.58 9.13
C ALA A 41 -1.94 -6.45 8.09
N PHE A 42 -2.73 -6.54 7.02
CA PHE A 42 -2.82 -5.50 6.00
C PHE A 42 -3.35 -4.18 6.59
N LYS A 43 -4.47 -4.20 7.32
CA LYS A 43 -5.03 -3.02 8.00
C LYS A 43 -4.00 -2.34 8.90
N ARG A 44 -3.35 -3.09 9.80
CA ARG A 44 -2.31 -2.55 10.69
C ARG A 44 -1.15 -1.91 9.94
N ARG A 45 -0.77 -2.46 8.79
CA ARG A 45 0.30 -1.91 7.97
C ARG A 45 -0.12 -0.59 7.30
N VAL A 46 -1.36 -0.49 6.83
CA VAL A 46 -1.94 0.76 6.32
C VAL A 46 -1.96 1.81 7.42
N GLU A 47 -2.49 1.49 8.60
CA GLU A 47 -2.55 2.38 9.76
C GLU A 47 -1.15 2.88 10.18
N ALA A 48 -0.16 1.98 10.22
CA ALA A 48 1.21 2.34 10.54
C ALA A 48 1.82 3.30 9.50
N GLN A 49 1.49 3.12 8.21
CA GLN A 49 1.96 4.00 7.14
C GLN A 49 1.31 5.38 7.22
N GLU A 50 0.01 5.46 7.49
CA GLU A 50 -0.71 6.73 7.68
C GLU A 50 -0.19 7.49 8.91
N ALA A 51 0.06 6.78 10.01
CA ALA A 51 0.68 7.35 11.20
C ALA A 51 2.10 7.86 10.91
N ALA A 52 2.88 7.16 10.09
CA ALA A 52 4.21 7.58 9.67
C ALA A 52 4.18 8.79 8.73
N ASP A 53 3.18 8.89 7.84
CA ASP A 53 3.01 10.05 6.96
C ASP A 53 2.61 11.30 7.74
N THR A 54 1.67 11.15 8.68
CA THR A 54 1.23 12.24 9.58
C THR A 54 2.38 12.80 10.42
N ARG A 55 3.36 11.96 10.77
CA ARG A 55 4.55 12.35 11.55
C ARG A 55 5.64 13.05 10.73
N LYS A 56 5.56 13.09 9.40
CA LYS A 56 6.53 13.82 8.58
C LYS A 56 6.19 15.32 8.56
N PRO A 57 7.01 16.20 9.15
CA PRO A 57 6.77 17.63 9.09
C PRO A 57 7.02 18.14 7.67
N THR A 58 5.98 18.61 6.98
CA THR A 58 5.99 19.62 5.88
C THR A 58 6.92 19.43 4.67
N GLU A 59 7.77 18.40 4.57
CA GLU A 59 8.78 18.28 3.50
C GLU A 59 8.23 17.72 2.17
N GLN A 60 6.99 17.22 2.14
CA GLN A 60 6.38 16.71 0.90
C GLN A 60 5.69 17.78 0.04
N ARG A 61 5.57 19.05 0.49
CA ARG A 61 5.00 20.15 -0.34
C ARG A 61 5.94 20.62 -1.46
N ALA A 62 7.22 20.24 -1.46
CA ALA A 62 8.19 20.71 -2.45
C ALA A 62 8.15 19.92 -3.79
N VAL A 63 7.74 18.65 -3.80
CA VAL A 63 7.79 17.82 -5.03
C VAL A 63 6.60 18.09 -5.97
N ALA A 64 5.50 18.65 -5.46
CA ALA A 64 4.35 19.04 -6.29
C ALA A 64 4.52 20.41 -6.98
N ALA A 65 5.43 21.27 -6.50
CA ALA A 65 5.66 22.60 -7.07
C ALA A 65 6.56 22.58 -8.32
N SER A 66 7.42 21.55 -8.47
CA SER A 66 8.33 21.44 -9.62
C SER A 66 7.68 20.93 -10.91
N GLN A 67 6.41 20.51 -10.88
CA GLN A 67 5.71 19.95 -12.07
C GLN A 67 4.87 20.99 -12.84
N ARG A 68 4.85 22.27 -12.41
CA ARG A 68 4.07 23.34 -13.08
C ARG A 68 4.89 24.33 -13.92
N ILE A 69 6.22 24.21 -13.97
CA ILE A 69 7.12 25.19 -14.66
C ILE A 69 7.58 24.66 -16.04
N ALA A 70 6.93 23.64 -16.59
CA ALA A 70 7.24 23.12 -17.93
C ALA A 70 6.01 23.08 -18.84
N ARG A 71 5.27 24.20 -18.91
CA ARG A 71 4.30 24.45 -19.97
C ARG A 71 4.61 25.79 -20.64
#